data_AF-A0A673LCZ5-F1
#
_entry.id   AF-A0A673LCZ5-F1
#
_cell.length_a   1.000
_cell.length_b   1.000
_cell.length_c   1.000
_cell.angle_alpha   90.00
_cell.angle_beta   90.00
_cell.angle_gamma   90.00
#
_symmetry.space_group_name_H-M   'P 1'
#
loop_
_entity.id
_entity.type
_entity.pdbx_description
1 polymer ?
#
loop_
_entity_poly.entity_id
_entity_poly.type
_entity_poly.pdbx_seq_one_letter_code
_entity_poly.pdbx_strand_id
1 'polypeptide(L)'
;MANKIFLHHNFAAKLLVESGLNPVLLEARNRVGGRTYTVQNKETKWVDLGGAYIGPTQNRILRIAKQYGVKTYKVNEESSLVHYVKGKSHAFKGPFPPVWNPLAYMDYNNLWRTMDKMGMEIPKEAPWRAPHAEEWDKMTMQQLFDKICWTRAARRFATLFVNVNVTSEPYEVSALWFLWYVKQCGGTMRIFSTSNGGQVSLYTTV
;
A
#
# COMPACT_ATOMS: atom_id res chain seq x y z
N MET A 1 10.27 -26.94 -20.57
CA MET A 1 9.49 -26.51 -19.38
C MET A 1 9.89 -25.13 -18.85
N ALA A 2 11.17 -24.71 -18.93
CA ALA A 2 11.63 -23.39 -18.46
C ALA A 2 10.88 -22.18 -19.08
N ASN A 3 10.59 -22.19 -20.38
CA ASN A 3 9.91 -21.07 -21.07
C ASN A 3 8.50 -20.75 -20.56
N LYS A 4 7.77 -21.70 -19.97
CA LYS A 4 6.42 -21.43 -19.43
C LYS A 4 6.49 -20.64 -18.12
N ILE A 5 7.43 -20.97 -17.23
CA ILE A 5 7.59 -20.34 -15.91
C ILE A 5 8.05 -18.87 -16.01
N PHE A 6 8.90 -18.55 -17.00
CA PHE A 6 9.38 -17.18 -17.23
C PHE A 6 8.26 -16.20 -17.60
N LEU A 7 7.24 -16.63 -18.35
CA LEU A 7 6.12 -15.77 -18.75
C LEU A 7 5.15 -15.46 -17.60
N HIS A 8 5.15 -16.26 -16.53
CA HIS A 8 4.19 -16.10 -15.42
C HIS A 8 4.48 -14.88 -14.55
N HIS A 9 5.73 -14.40 -14.51
CA HIS A 9 6.16 -13.27 -13.70
C HIS A 9 6.17 -11.94 -14.47
N ASN A 10 5.98 -11.96 -15.79
CA ASN A 10 5.99 -10.76 -16.63
C ASN A 10 4.72 -10.66 -17.50
N PHE A 11 3.80 -9.80 -17.06
CA PHE A 11 2.47 -9.67 -17.69
C PHE A 11 2.51 -9.10 -19.12
N ALA A 12 3.49 -8.24 -19.42
CA ALA A 12 3.65 -7.68 -20.76
C ALA A 12 4.11 -8.76 -21.75
N ALA A 13 5.17 -9.50 -21.41
CA ALA A 13 5.66 -10.60 -22.25
C ALA A 13 4.58 -11.67 -22.48
N LYS A 14 3.82 -12.02 -21.43
CA LYS A 14 2.67 -12.92 -21.54
C LYS A 14 1.65 -12.42 -22.57
N LEU A 15 1.22 -11.17 -22.46
CA LEU A 15 0.22 -10.59 -23.35
C LEU A 15 0.70 -10.54 -24.81
N LEU A 16 1.98 -10.25 -25.02
CA LEU A 16 2.61 -10.23 -26.35
C LEU A 16 2.63 -11.64 -26.97
N VAL A 17 3.02 -12.67 -26.20
CA VAL A 17 3.00 -14.08 -26.66
C VAL A 17 1.58 -14.52 -26.99
N GLU A 18 0.60 -14.20 -26.15
CA GLU A 18 -0.82 -14.51 -26.40
C GLU A 18 -1.38 -13.78 -27.63
N SER A 19 -0.77 -12.65 -28.00
CA SER A 19 -1.11 -11.89 -29.21
C SER A 19 -0.36 -12.38 -30.46
N GLY A 20 0.37 -13.49 -30.38
CA GLY A 20 1.11 -14.07 -31.51
C GLY A 20 2.47 -13.42 -31.79
N LEU A 21 2.97 -12.58 -30.90
CA LEU A 21 4.29 -11.96 -31.01
C LEU A 21 5.37 -12.81 -30.32
N ASN A 22 6.63 -12.58 -30.66
CA ASN A 22 7.78 -13.31 -30.12
C ASN A 22 8.71 -12.39 -29.29
N PRO A 23 8.34 -12.03 -28.06
CA PRO A 23 9.16 -11.16 -27.22
C PRO A 23 10.38 -11.89 -26.63
N VAL A 24 11.46 -11.15 -26.41
CA VAL A 24 12.62 -11.59 -25.62
C VAL A 24 12.57 -10.91 -24.25
N LEU A 25 12.72 -11.69 -23.18
CA LEU A 25 12.81 -11.18 -21.81
C LEU A 25 14.26 -11.18 -21.34
N LEU A 26 14.80 -10.00 -21.03
CA LEU A 26 16.13 -9.83 -20.46
C LEU A 26 16.00 -9.49 -18.97
N GLU A 27 16.43 -10.39 -18.10
CA GLU A 27 16.41 -10.24 -16.65
C GLU A 27 17.85 -10.07 -16.14
N ALA A 28 18.07 -9.05 -15.29
CA ALA A 28 19.39 -8.72 -14.77
C ALA A 28 19.86 -9.71 -13.69
N ARG A 29 18.91 -10.31 -12.95
CA ARG A 29 19.19 -11.29 -11.90
C ARG A 29 19.19 -12.72 -12.42
N ASN A 30 19.64 -13.64 -11.57
CA ASN A 30 19.48 -15.08 -11.76
C ASN A 30 18.07 -15.60 -11.38
N ARG A 31 17.10 -14.71 -11.17
CA ARG A 31 15.72 -15.04 -10.79
C ARG A 31 14.74 -14.02 -11.36
N VAL A 32 13.51 -14.45 -11.57
CA VAL A 32 12.36 -13.57 -11.88
C VAL A 32 11.72 -13.02 -10.60
N GLY A 33 10.70 -12.16 -10.75
CA GLY A 33 9.88 -11.62 -9.66
C GLY A 33 10.26 -10.21 -9.19
N GLY A 34 11.52 -9.78 -9.42
CA GLY A 34 11.96 -8.43 -9.05
C GLY A 34 11.77 -8.13 -7.55
N ARG A 35 10.80 -7.27 -7.23
CA ARG A 35 10.42 -6.87 -5.85
C ARG A 35 9.53 -7.90 -5.13
N THR A 36 9.13 -8.98 -5.79
CA THR A 36 8.58 -10.17 -5.14
C THR A 36 9.66 -11.24 -5.06
N TYR A 37 9.77 -11.89 -3.91
CA TYR A 37 10.79 -12.90 -3.68
C TYR A 37 10.36 -13.87 -2.58
N THR A 38 10.04 -15.11 -2.97
CA THR A 38 9.67 -16.17 -2.04
C THR A 38 10.85 -17.11 -1.85
N VAL A 39 11.24 -17.33 -0.60
CA VAL A 39 12.31 -18.25 -0.22
C VAL A 39 11.69 -19.51 0.39
N GLN A 40 12.23 -20.67 0.04
CA GLN A 40 11.86 -21.95 0.65
C GLN A 40 13.03 -22.49 1.46
N ASN A 41 12.76 -22.94 2.69
CA ASN A 41 13.73 -23.64 3.53
C ASN A 41 12.99 -24.62 4.46
N LYS A 42 13.75 -25.39 5.25
CA LYS A 42 13.17 -26.44 6.11
C LYS A 42 12.42 -25.83 7.30
N GLU A 43 12.80 -24.63 7.73
CA GLU A 43 12.34 -23.97 8.94
C GLU A 43 11.00 -23.26 8.73
N THR A 44 10.81 -22.60 7.58
CA THR A 44 9.62 -21.79 7.27
C THR A 44 8.71 -22.43 6.25
N LYS A 45 9.13 -23.54 5.61
CA LYS A 45 8.54 -24.13 4.40
C LYS A 45 8.63 -23.18 3.20
N TRP A 46 8.07 -21.98 3.32
CA TRP A 46 8.25 -20.86 2.39
C TRP A 46 7.98 -19.53 3.12
N VAL A 47 8.61 -18.44 2.67
CA VAL A 47 8.40 -17.09 3.20
C VAL A 47 8.61 -16.04 2.10
N ASP A 48 7.72 -15.06 2.03
CA ASP A 48 7.87 -13.90 1.14
C ASP A 48 8.74 -12.83 1.79
N LEU A 49 9.86 -12.51 1.15
CA LEU A 49 10.80 -11.45 1.54
C LEU A 49 10.56 -10.14 0.76
N GLY A 50 9.49 -10.08 -0.04
CA GLY A 50 9.12 -8.93 -0.87
C GLY A 50 7.61 -8.66 -0.80
N GLY A 51 7.04 -8.17 -1.90
CA GLY A 51 5.60 -7.89 -1.96
C GLY A 51 4.74 -9.16 -1.86
N ALA A 52 3.94 -9.27 -0.80
CA ALA A 52 3.17 -10.47 -0.48
C ALA A 52 1.66 -10.24 -0.37
N TYR A 53 1.22 -9.01 -0.06
CA TYR A 53 -0.17 -8.70 0.22
C TYR A 53 -0.96 -8.34 -1.03
N ILE A 54 -2.16 -8.90 -1.15
CA ILE A 54 -3.19 -8.51 -2.13
C ILE A 54 -4.56 -8.40 -1.46
N GLY A 55 -5.44 -7.58 -2.03
CA GLY A 55 -6.76 -7.34 -1.43
C GLY A 55 -7.85 -6.99 -2.44
N PRO A 56 -9.10 -6.81 -1.96
CA PRO A 56 -10.22 -6.34 -2.77
C PRO A 56 -9.83 -5.12 -3.62
N THR A 57 -10.48 -4.96 -4.77
CA THR A 57 -10.19 -3.96 -5.82
C THR A 57 -8.91 -4.20 -6.64
N GLN A 58 -7.97 -5.02 -6.17
CA GLN A 58 -6.77 -5.41 -6.91
C GLN A 58 -7.08 -6.54 -7.93
N ASN A 59 -8.10 -6.33 -8.75
CA ASN A 59 -8.72 -7.36 -9.59
C ASN A 59 -7.77 -7.95 -10.62
N ARG A 60 -6.79 -7.18 -11.10
CA ARG A 60 -5.84 -7.65 -12.13
C ARG A 60 -4.93 -8.75 -11.59
N ILE A 61 -4.33 -8.54 -10.41
CA ILE A 61 -3.46 -9.56 -9.79
C ILE A 61 -4.27 -10.76 -9.31
N LEU A 62 -5.45 -10.54 -8.73
CA LEU A 62 -6.36 -11.62 -8.33
C LEU A 62 -6.78 -12.52 -9.50
N ARG A 63 -7.12 -11.93 -10.65
CA ARG A 63 -7.46 -12.68 -11.87
C ARG A 63 -6.30 -13.55 -12.33
N ILE A 64 -5.08 -13.02 -12.29
CA ILE A 64 -3.89 -13.73 -12.76
C ILE A 64 -3.50 -14.85 -11.79
N ALA A 65 -3.55 -14.58 -10.48
CA ALA A 65 -3.37 -15.60 -9.45
C ALA A 65 -4.34 -16.77 -9.68
N LYS A 66 -5.63 -16.47 -9.90
CA LYS A 66 -6.63 -17.49 -10.23
C LYS A 66 -6.31 -18.26 -11.52
N GLN A 67 -5.87 -17.58 -12.58
CA GLN A 67 -5.51 -18.20 -13.86
C GLN A 67 -4.37 -19.21 -13.70
N TYR A 68 -3.42 -18.95 -12.78
CA TYR A 68 -2.29 -19.84 -12.51
C TYR A 68 -2.50 -20.79 -11.35
N GLY A 69 -3.72 -20.87 -10.80
CA GLY A 69 -4.02 -21.76 -9.68
C GLY A 69 -3.34 -21.37 -8.36
N VAL A 70 -2.82 -20.14 -8.26
CA VAL A 70 -2.24 -19.60 -7.04
C VAL A 70 -3.36 -19.39 -6.02
N LYS A 71 -3.23 -20.04 -4.86
CA LYS A 71 -4.17 -19.90 -3.76
C LYS A 71 -3.83 -18.66 -2.95
N THR A 72 -4.87 -18.04 -2.39
CA THR A 72 -4.76 -16.92 -1.45
C THR A 72 -5.29 -17.34 -0.10
N TYR A 73 -4.72 -16.82 0.97
CA TYR A 73 -5.26 -17.01 2.33
C TYR A 73 -5.30 -15.68 3.05
N LYS A 74 -6.24 -15.54 3.99
CA LYS A 74 -6.44 -14.30 4.74
C LYS A 74 -5.33 -14.12 5.77
N VAL A 75 -4.86 -12.89 5.91
CA VAL A 75 -4.02 -12.50 7.04
C VAL A 75 -4.84 -12.65 8.33
N ASN A 76 -4.23 -13.17 9.40
CA ASN A 76 -4.92 -13.33 10.66
C ASN A 76 -5.23 -11.96 11.29
N GLU A 77 -6.52 -11.69 11.51
CA GLU A 77 -7.03 -10.49 12.18
C GLU A 77 -8.13 -10.86 13.21
N GLU A 78 -8.16 -12.12 13.68
CA GLU A 78 -9.18 -12.57 14.65
C GLU A 78 -8.97 -11.94 16.04
N SER A 79 -7.71 -11.70 16.38
CA SER A 79 -7.29 -11.08 17.64
C SER A 79 -7.24 -9.55 17.56
N SER A 80 -7.20 -8.89 18.71
CA SER A 80 -7.05 -7.43 18.75
C SER A 80 -5.70 -6.99 18.20
N LEU A 81 -5.70 -5.91 17.41
CA LEU A 81 -4.48 -5.21 17.01
C LEU A 81 -3.89 -4.48 18.23
N VAL A 82 -2.59 -4.19 18.20
CA VAL A 82 -1.89 -3.51 19.28
C VAL A 82 -1.25 -2.22 18.77
N HIS A 83 -1.63 -1.10 19.37
CA HIS A 83 -0.93 0.17 19.18
C HIS A 83 0.02 0.40 20.36
N TYR A 84 1.32 0.38 20.09
CA TYR A 84 2.35 0.63 21.09
C TYR A 84 2.80 2.10 21.07
N VAL A 85 2.53 2.82 22.14
CA VAL A 85 2.86 4.24 22.24
C VAL A 85 3.35 4.59 23.64
N LYS A 86 4.46 5.35 23.71
CA LYS A 86 5.06 5.81 24.98
C LYS A 86 5.29 4.67 26.00
N GLY A 87 5.79 3.52 25.55
CA GLY A 87 6.09 2.41 26.44
C GLY A 87 4.90 1.51 26.79
N LYS A 88 3.69 1.81 26.30
CA LYS A 88 2.45 1.09 26.66
C LYS A 88 1.76 0.49 25.43
N SER A 89 1.22 -0.70 25.60
CA SER A 89 0.44 -1.42 24.59
C SER A 89 -1.05 -1.16 24.78
N HIS A 90 -1.73 -0.78 23.71
CA HIS A 90 -3.18 -0.55 23.68
C HIS A 90 -3.81 -1.49 22.66
N ALA A 91 -4.60 -2.46 23.14
CA ALA A 91 -5.35 -3.36 22.28
C ALA A 91 -6.55 -2.63 21.66
N PHE A 92 -6.83 -2.88 20.38
CA PHE A 92 -7.97 -2.30 19.68
C PHE A 92 -8.48 -3.21 18.55
N LYS A 93 -9.68 -2.89 18.04
CA LYS A 93 -10.26 -3.49 16.85
C LYS A 93 -10.58 -2.40 15.83
N GLY A 94 -10.50 -2.75 14.56
CA GLY A 94 -10.73 -1.83 13.45
C GLY A 94 -9.43 -1.25 12.88
N PRO A 95 -9.54 -0.40 11.85
CA PRO A 95 -8.39 -0.03 11.03
C PRO A 95 -7.49 1.05 11.64
N PHE A 96 -7.99 1.82 12.61
CA PHE A 96 -7.25 2.88 13.26
C PHE A 96 -7.30 2.74 14.79
N PRO A 97 -6.20 3.04 15.51
CA PRO A 97 -6.21 3.03 16.96
C PRO A 97 -7.21 4.05 17.53
N PRO A 98 -7.98 3.70 18.58
CA PRO A 98 -8.93 4.61 19.19
C PRO A 98 -8.22 5.76 19.89
N VAL A 99 -8.84 6.94 19.82
CA VAL A 99 -8.37 8.16 20.48
C VAL A 99 -9.46 8.64 21.43
N TRP A 100 -9.17 8.61 22.73
CA TRP A 100 -10.15 8.93 23.78
C TRP A 100 -10.23 10.43 24.13
N ASN A 101 -9.17 11.18 23.86
CA ASN A 101 -9.18 12.63 24.06
C ASN A 101 -10.03 13.28 22.96
N PRO A 102 -11.13 14.01 23.28
CA PRO A 102 -12.03 14.56 22.27
C PRO A 102 -11.35 15.50 21.26
N LEU A 103 -10.40 16.33 21.71
CA LEU A 103 -9.66 17.24 20.82
C LEU A 103 -8.78 16.45 19.84
N ALA A 104 -8.08 15.44 20.33
CA ALA A 104 -7.27 14.58 19.47
C ALA A 104 -8.15 13.72 18.55
N TYR A 105 -9.32 13.27 18.99
CA TYR A 105 -10.27 12.55 18.15
C TYR A 105 -10.77 13.41 16.99
N MET A 106 -11.17 14.65 17.26
CA MET A 106 -11.59 15.61 16.24
C MET A 106 -10.46 15.90 15.24
N ASP A 107 -9.23 16.06 15.72
CA ASP A 107 -8.05 16.31 14.89
C ASP A 107 -7.71 15.09 14.00
N TYR A 108 -7.77 13.87 14.52
CA TYR A 108 -7.62 12.63 13.72
C TYR A 108 -8.68 12.53 12.63
N ASN A 109 -9.95 12.75 12.98
CA ASN A 109 -11.04 12.72 12.01
C ASN A 109 -10.86 13.80 10.94
N ASN A 110 -10.42 14.99 11.34
CA ASN A 110 -10.13 16.07 10.41
C ASN A 110 -8.98 15.73 9.46
N LEU A 111 -7.88 15.17 9.98
CA LEU A 111 -6.71 14.75 9.19
C LEU A 111 -7.12 13.82 8.03
N TRP A 112 -7.77 12.69 8.32
CA TRP A 112 -8.10 11.70 7.29
C TRP A 112 -9.12 12.24 6.28
N ARG A 113 -10.15 12.92 6.78
CA ARG A 113 -11.16 13.55 5.92
C ARG A 113 -10.53 14.60 5.00
N THR A 114 -9.59 15.40 5.51
CA THR A 114 -8.90 16.43 4.73
C THR A 114 -8.03 15.80 3.65
N MET A 115 -7.25 14.77 3.99
CA MET A 115 -6.44 14.03 3.01
C MET A 115 -7.28 13.41 1.90
N ASP A 116 -8.38 12.74 2.24
CA ASP A 116 -9.28 12.16 1.22
C ASP A 116 -9.96 13.25 0.38
N LYS A 117 -10.35 14.38 0.98
CA LYS A 117 -10.94 15.52 0.27
C LYS A 117 -9.96 16.14 -0.73
N MET A 118 -8.73 16.41 -0.32
CA MET A 118 -7.67 16.88 -1.22
C MET A 118 -7.40 15.86 -2.33
N GLY A 119 -7.38 14.56 -1.98
CA GLY A 119 -7.24 13.48 -2.95
C GLY A 119 -8.33 13.46 -4.02
N MET A 120 -9.58 13.82 -3.69
CA MET A 120 -10.67 13.88 -4.68
C MET A 120 -10.38 14.89 -5.81
N GLU A 121 -9.70 16.00 -5.51
CA GLU A 121 -9.36 17.05 -6.48
C GLU A 121 -8.26 16.63 -7.48
N ILE A 122 -7.50 15.58 -7.17
CA ILE A 122 -6.32 15.20 -7.97
C ILE A 122 -6.70 14.22 -9.09
N PRO A 123 -6.60 14.56 -10.38
CA PRO A 123 -6.92 13.62 -11.45
C PRO A 123 -6.05 12.35 -11.39
N LYS A 124 -6.68 11.18 -11.56
CA LYS A 124 -5.98 9.89 -11.36
C LYS A 124 -4.81 9.69 -12.34
N GLU A 125 -5.05 9.96 -13.62
CA GLU A 125 -4.07 9.75 -14.69
C GLU A 125 -3.16 10.97 -14.93
N ALA A 126 -3.45 12.10 -14.28
CA ALA A 126 -2.71 13.35 -14.48
C ALA A 126 -2.70 14.20 -13.19
N PRO A 127 -1.98 13.77 -12.13
CA PRO A 127 -1.96 14.49 -10.86
C PRO A 127 -1.45 15.93 -10.97
N TRP A 128 -0.54 16.20 -11.91
CA TRP A 128 -0.02 17.54 -12.21
C TRP A 128 -1.08 18.52 -12.77
N ARG A 129 -2.29 18.05 -13.10
CA ARG A 129 -3.42 18.89 -13.53
C ARG A 129 -4.40 19.21 -12.40
N ALA A 130 -4.11 18.82 -11.15
CA ALA A 130 -4.94 19.21 -10.02
C ALA A 130 -4.99 20.75 -9.87
N PRO A 131 -6.11 21.34 -9.42
CA PRO A 131 -6.23 22.79 -9.27
C PRO A 131 -5.11 23.42 -8.43
N HIS A 132 -4.63 22.68 -7.43
CA HIS A 132 -3.60 23.10 -6.49
C HIS A 132 -2.28 22.33 -6.67
N ALA A 133 -2.03 21.74 -7.85
CA ALA A 133 -0.89 20.85 -8.07
C ALA A 133 0.45 21.49 -7.73
N GLU A 134 0.70 22.72 -8.21
CA GLU A 134 1.97 23.40 -7.97
C GLU A 134 2.22 23.71 -6.48
N GLU A 135 1.18 24.13 -5.75
CA GLU A 135 1.30 24.39 -4.31
C GLU A 135 1.61 23.09 -3.55
N TRP A 136 0.84 22.04 -3.82
CA TRP A 136 0.96 20.77 -3.11
C TRP A 136 2.24 20.01 -3.47
N ASP A 137 2.79 20.18 -4.68
CA ASP A 137 4.02 19.52 -5.08
C ASP A 137 5.29 20.22 -4.56
N LYS A 138 5.19 21.53 -4.31
CA LYS A 138 6.27 22.33 -3.69
C LYS A 138 6.35 22.17 -2.18
N MET A 139 5.36 21.54 -1.55
CA MET A 139 5.35 21.29 -0.12
C MET A 139 5.56 19.82 0.20
N THR A 140 6.26 19.55 1.30
CA THR A 140 6.42 18.19 1.81
C THR A 140 5.19 17.73 2.58
N MET A 141 5.01 16.42 2.75
CA MET A 141 3.96 15.90 3.64
C MET A 141 4.14 16.37 5.08
N GLN A 142 5.38 16.58 5.54
CA GLN A 142 5.64 17.16 6.87
C GLN A 142 5.05 18.56 6.97
N GLN A 143 5.30 19.43 5.99
CA GLN A 143 4.76 20.78 5.96
C GLN A 143 3.23 20.78 5.89
N LEU A 144 2.63 19.83 5.17
CA LEU A 144 1.18 19.68 5.15
C LEU A 144 0.63 19.30 6.53
N PHE A 145 1.22 18.30 7.19
CA PHE A 145 0.82 17.90 8.54
C PHE A 145 1.04 18.99 9.58
N ASP A 146 2.07 19.80 9.44
CA ASP A 146 2.30 20.94 10.33
C ASP A 146 1.19 21.99 10.23
N LYS A 147 0.56 22.13 9.05
CA LYS A 147 -0.59 23.02 8.82
C LYS A 147 -1.92 22.43 9.31
N ILE A 148 -2.16 21.13 9.10
CA ILE A 148 -3.50 20.53 9.31
C ILE A 148 -3.67 19.78 10.64
N CYS A 149 -2.58 19.34 11.27
CA CYS A 149 -2.62 18.60 12.54
C CYS A 149 -2.38 19.52 13.73
N TRP A 150 -3.37 19.60 14.62
CA TRP A 150 -3.37 20.46 15.81
C TRP A 150 -2.70 19.79 17.01
N THR A 151 -2.76 18.46 17.07
CA THR A 151 -2.27 17.66 18.17
C THR A 151 -1.02 16.87 17.79
N ARG A 152 -0.12 16.69 18.77
CA ARG A 152 1.06 15.83 18.61
C ARG A 152 0.68 14.37 18.33
N ALA A 153 -0.48 13.93 18.83
CA ALA A 153 -0.98 12.58 18.61
C ALA A 153 -1.30 12.35 17.13
N ALA A 154 -2.09 13.25 16.51
CA ALA A 154 -2.42 13.16 15.09
C ALA A 154 -1.16 13.25 14.22
N ARG A 155 -0.26 14.20 14.51
CA ARG A 155 0.99 14.36 13.76
C ARG A 155 1.87 13.11 13.81
N ARG A 156 2.08 12.52 15.00
CA ARG A 156 2.87 11.30 15.15
C ARG A 156 2.29 10.13 14.36
N PHE A 157 0.97 10.00 14.36
CA PHE A 157 0.32 8.93 13.62
C PHE A 157 0.31 9.19 12.11
N ALA A 158 0.18 10.45 11.68
CA ALA A 158 0.31 10.86 10.29
C ALA A 158 1.72 10.54 9.74
N THR A 159 2.77 10.79 10.53
CA THR A 159 4.14 10.38 10.22
C THR A 159 4.24 8.86 10.02
N LEU A 160 3.76 8.08 10.98
CA LEU A 160 3.73 6.61 10.87
C LEU A 160 2.99 6.15 9.61
N PHE A 161 1.87 6.79 9.30
CA PHE A 161 1.07 6.48 8.11
C PHE A 161 1.87 6.72 6.82
N VAL A 162 2.64 7.81 6.71
CA VAL A 162 3.54 8.01 5.56
C VAL A 162 4.61 6.93 5.53
N ASN A 163 5.34 6.72 6.63
CA ASN A 163 6.44 5.76 6.66
C ASN A 163 5.99 4.34 6.27
N VAL A 164 4.83 3.89 6.74
CA VAL A 164 4.30 2.55 6.42
C VAL A 164 3.87 2.43 4.96
N ASN A 165 3.27 3.47 4.38
CA ASN A 165 2.71 3.39 3.02
C ASN A 165 3.75 3.60 1.92
N VAL A 166 4.80 4.38 2.17
CA VAL A 166 5.79 4.77 1.14
C VAL A 166 7.25 4.62 1.56
N THR A 167 7.51 4.05 2.74
CA THR A 167 8.86 3.68 3.20
C THR A 167 9.87 4.84 3.17
N SER A 168 9.40 6.06 3.36
CA SER A 168 10.18 7.30 3.33
C SER A 168 9.69 8.24 4.43
N GLU A 169 10.47 9.26 4.77
CA GLU A 169 10.06 10.25 5.77
C GLU A 169 9.11 11.32 5.20
N PRO A 170 8.19 11.90 6.00
CA PRO A 170 7.27 12.92 5.51
C PRO A 170 7.94 14.16 4.94
N TYR A 171 9.18 14.46 5.30
CA TYR A 171 9.95 15.59 4.76
C TYR A 171 10.61 15.29 3.41
N GLU A 172 10.67 14.02 2.99
CA GLU A 172 11.28 13.61 1.72
C GLU A 172 10.24 13.53 0.59
N VAL A 173 8.95 13.47 0.93
CA VAL A 173 7.88 13.21 -0.02
C VAL A 173 7.05 14.45 -0.30
N SER A 174 6.80 14.72 -1.59
CA SER A 174 5.85 15.73 -2.05
C SER A 174 4.44 15.43 -1.54
N ALA A 175 3.72 16.47 -1.10
CA ALA A 175 2.35 16.30 -0.63
C ALA A 175 1.40 15.95 -1.77
N LEU A 176 1.55 16.55 -2.95
CA LEU A 176 0.76 16.20 -4.14
C LEU A 176 0.91 14.71 -4.46
N TRP A 177 2.15 14.23 -4.54
CA TRP A 177 2.43 12.84 -4.88
C TRP A 177 1.82 11.88 -3.86
N PHE A 178 1.95 12.16 -2.56
CA PHE A 178 1.44 11.29 -1.52
C PHE A 178 -0.10 11.26 -1.48
N LEU A 179 -0.77 12.42 -1.62
CA LEU A 179 -2.22 12.50 -1.72
C LEU A 179 -2.75 11.73 -2.93
N TRP A 180 -2.09 11.88 -4.08
CA TRP A 180 -2.36 11.07 -5.28
C TRP A 180 -2.17 9.57 -5.02
N TYR A 181 -1.07 9.19 -4.35
CA TYR A 181 -0.75 7.79 -4.04
C TYR A 181 -1.80 7.14 -3.14
N VAL A 182 -2.28 7.86 -2.12
CA VAL A 182 -3.37 7.39 -1.26
C VAL A 182 -4.68 7.29 -2.06
N LYS A 183 -4.98 8.29 -2.90
CA LYS A 183 -6.18 8.29 -3.74
C LYS A 183 -6.23 7.10 -4.70
N GLN A 184 -5.12 6.76 -5.37
CA GLN A 184 -5.10 5.65 -6.33
C GLN A 184 -5.26 4.28 -5.66
N CYS A 185 -4.85 4.15 -4.39
CA CYS A 185 -5.18 2.98 -3.54
C CYS A 185 -6.62 3.00 -3.02
N GLY A 186 -7.34 4.09 -3.26
CA GLY A 186 -8.74 4.24 -2.91
C GLY A 186 -9.00 4.85 -1.53
N GLY A 187 -8.10 5.70 -1.07
CA GLY A 187 -8.28 6.53 0.12
C GLY A 187 -7.65 5.97 1.38
N THR A 188 -7.64 6.80 2.42
CA THR A 188 -6.92 6.56 3.68
C THR A 188 -7.36 5.27 4.39
N MET A 189 -8.68 5.01 4.43
CA MET A 189 -9.23 3.80 5.04
C MET A 189 -8.75 2.53 4.32
N ARG A 190 -8.81 2.49 2.98
CA ARG A 190 -8.56 1.27 2.22
C ARG A 190 -7.08 0.89 2.17
N ILE A 191 -6.19 1.88 2.07
CA ILE A 191 -4.74 1.62 1.97
C ILE A 191 -4.17 1.04 3.27
N PHE A 192 -4.75 1.39 4.42
CA PHE A 192 -4.25 1.01 5.75
C PHE A 192 -5.00 -0.16 6.39
N SER A 193 -6.14 -0.58 5.82
CA SER A 193 -6.92 -1.70 6.35
C SER A 193 -6.41 -3.05 5.85
N THR A 194 -6.40 -4.03 6.75
CA THR A 194 -6.28 -5.45 6.43
C THR A 194 -7.63 -5.99 5.97
N SER A 195 -8.69 -5.90 6.78
CA SER A 195 -10.05 -6.29 6.39
C SER A 195 -10.66 -5.35 5.34
N ASN A 196 -11.11 -5.88 4.20
CA ASN A 196 -11.62 -5.15 3.03
C ASN A 196 -10.68 -4.04 2.47
N GLY A 197 -9.41 -4.06 2.86
CA GLY A 197 -8.40 -3.12 2.40
C GLY A 197 -7.36 -3.73 1.45
N GLY A 198 -6.24 -3.04 1.26
CA GLY A 198 -5.18 -3.49 0.35
C GLY A 198 -4.43 -4.74 0.80
N GLN A 199 -4.58 -5.15 2.08
CA GLN A 199 -3.75 -6.16 2.73
C GLN A 199 -4.53 -7.41 3.22
N VAL A 200 -5.70 -7.71 2.63
CA VAL A 200 -6.59 -8.81 3.08
C VAL A 200 -5.91 -10.18 3.03
N SER A 201 -5.18 -10.46 1.95
CA SER A 201 -4.70 -11.80 1.64
C SER A 201 -3.22 -11.81 1.32
N LEU A 202 -2.57 -12.90 1.68
CA LEU A 202 -1.28 -13.27 1.11
C LEU A 202 -1.51 -14.20 -0.08
N TYR A 203 -0.66 -14.10 -1.10
CA TYR A 203 -0.66 -15.04 -2.23
C TYR A 203 0.68 -15.75 -2.29
N THR A 204 0.65 -17.03 -2.61
CA THR A 204 1.85 -17.85 -2.68
C THR A 204 2.36 -17.95 -4.11
N THR A 205 3.64 -17.67 -4.38
CA THR A 205 4.23 -17.90 -5.71
C THR A 205 4.90 -19.27 -5.86
N VAL A 206 4.59 -20.22 -4.98
CA VAL A 206 5.13 -21.60 -5.02
C VAL A 206 4.16 -22.59 -5.61
#